data_AF-A0A0S4JIF8-F1
#
_entry.id   AF-A0A0S4JIF8-F1
#
_cell.length_a   1.000
_cell.length_b   1.000
_cell.length_c   1.000
_cell.angle_alpha   90.00
_cell.angle_beta   90.00
_cell.angle_gamma   90.00
#
_symmetry.space_group_name_H-M   'P 1'
#
loop_
_entity.id
_entity.type
_entity.pdbx_description
1 polymer ?
#
loop_
_entity_poly.entity_id
_entity_poly.type
_entity_poly.pdbx_seq_one_letter_code
_entity_poly.pdbx_strand_id
1 'polypeptide(L)'
;MTYLQRDNEKTLGELQRDVEAVRVAMREEKKAQMILELVIEKRKAALKRTLEILTPHAVTQEQQDELIGIFSAKPPTVLLEAQIPFTPIVLALGTGRLVSMQELNACNNEFVTDDAVVALGHIIGASPHAHNLEAVILGGTSVTCRGLEAVIEGAVRRRERLGNLCPPFVLHAFNTEMFRDPPACQAALKKLIADVSAKYSNITIEL
;
A
#
# COMPACT_ATOMS: atom_id res chain seq x y z
N MET A 1 27.09 28.19 -56.42
CA MET A 1 26.22 27.72 -55.32
C MET A 1 26.98 27.91 -54.02
N THR A 2 26.66 28.98 -53.31
CA THR A 2 27.23 29.39 -52.04
C THR A 2 26.16 29.16 -50.99
N TYR A 3 26.28 28.10 -50.19
CA TYR A 3 25.61 27.98 -48.89
C TYR A 3 26.55 27.28 -47.92
N LEU A 4 27.42 28.11 -47.34
CA LEU A 4 27.74 28.12 -45.92
C LEU A 4 28.08 26.76 -45.29
N GLN A 5 29.31 26.29 -45.52
CA GLN A 5 30.11 25.85 -44.38
C GLN A 5 30.22 27.05 -43.44
N ARG A 6 29.35 27.14 -42.44
CA ARG A 6 29.59 28.01 -41.29
C ARG A 6 30.56 27.26 -40.40
N ASP A 7 31.81 27.72 -40.47
CA ASP A 7 32.87 27.42 -39.54
C ASP A 7 32.32 27.51 -38.10
N ASN A 8 32.22 26.36 -37.45
CA ASN A 8 32.00 26.25 -36.01
C ASN A 8 33.33 26.37 -35.26
N GLU A 9 34.25 27.23 -35.74
CA GLU A 9 35.46 27.55 -35.02
C GLU A 9 35.13 28.56 -33.92
N LYS A 10 34.59 28.04 -32.81
CA LYS A 10 34.46 28.82 -31.58
C LYS A 10 35.84 29.34 -31.21
N THR A 11 35.94 30.64 -30.96
CA THR A 11 37.19 31.22 -30.45
C THR A 11 37.51 30.62 -29.08
N LEU A 12 38.80 30.55 -28.74
CA LEU A 12 39.27 29.94 -27.49
C LEU A 12 38.60 30.59 -26.25
N GLY A 13 38.24 31.87 -26.34
CA GLY A 13 37.47 32.59 -25.32
C GLY A 13 35.98 32.25 -25.24
N GLU A 14 35.34 31.83 -26.35
CA GLU A 14 33.97 31.32 -26.35
C GLU A 14 33.91 29.90 -25.75
N LEU A 15 34.88 29.05 -26.08
CA LEU A 15 35.06 27.74 -25.43
C LEU A 15 35.29 27.88 -23.92
N GLN A 16 36.10 28.85 -23.49
CA GLN A 16 36.31 29.13 -22.05
C GLN A 16 35.04 29.61 -21.35
N ARG A 17 34.22 30.46 -21.99
CA ARG A 17 32.93 30.88 -21.44
C ARG A 17 31.93 29.73 -21.34
N ASP A 18 31.87 28.87 -22.35
CA ASP A 18 31.00 27.70 -22.35
C ASP A 18 31.40 26.70 -21.25
N VAL A 19 32.71 26.45 -21.09
CA VAL A 19 33.23 25.60 -20.00
C VAL A 19 32.91 26.18 -18.63
N GLU A 20 33.04 27.50 -18.44
CA GLU A 20 32.70 28.13 -17.16
C GLU A 20 31.19 28.12 -16.90
N ALA A 21 30.35 28.35 -17.92
CA ALA A 21 28.91 28.21 -17.81
C ALA A 21 28.48 26.80 -17.40
N VAL A 22 29.09 25.77 -18.00
CA VAL A 22 28.86 24.36 -17.63
C VAL A 22 29.37 24.08 -16.20
N ARG A 23 30.50 24.64 -15.77
CA ARG A 23 31.00 24.51 -14.39
C ARG A 23 30.10 25.19 -13.37
N VAL A 24 29.47 26.30 -13.72
CA VAL A 24 28.49 26.97 -12.87
C VAL A 24 27.21 26.12 -12.78
N ALA A 25 26.69 25.65 -13.92
CA ALA A 25 25.54 24.76 -13.97
C ALA A 25 25.74 23.47 -13.15
N MET A 26 26.90 22.80 -13.30
CA MET A 26 27.23 21.61 -12.49
C MET A 26 27.32 21.92 -10.99
N ARG A 27 27.81 23.11 -10.60
CA ARG A 27 27.85 23.52 -9.18
C ARG A 27 26.45 23.78 -8.64
N GLU A 28 25.55 24.35 -9.44
CA GLU A 28 24.15 24.58 -9.07
C GLU A 28 23.37 23.27 -8.98
N GLU A 29 23.56 22.35 -9.94
CA GLU A 29 22.95 21.02 -9.93
C GLU A 29 23.41 20.21 -8.72
N LYS A 30 24.71 20.24 -8.37
CA LYS A 30 25.21 19.60 -7.15
C LYS A 30 24.59 20.17 -5.88
N LYS A 31 24.36 21.49 -5.82
CA LYS A 31 23.64 22.12 -4.68
C LYS A 31 22.19 21.67 -4.64
N ALA A 32 21.51 21.62 -5.79
CA ALA A 32 20.13 21.16 -5.88
C ALA A 32 20.01 19.69 -5.44
N GLN A 33 20.97 18.85 -5.82
CA GLN A 33 21.04 17.44 -5.41
C GLN A 33 21.25 17.29 -3.91
N MET A 34 22.16 18.05 -3.29
CA MET A 34 22.33 18.06 -1.82
C MET A 34 21.06 18.51 -1.09
N ILE A 35 20.36 19.51 -1.62
CA ILE A 35 19.07 19.97 -1.05
C ILE A 35 18.03 18.86 -1.15
N LEU A 36 17.95 18.17 -2.29
CA LEU A 36 17.03 17.07 -2.51
C LEU A 36 17.30 15.91 -1.55
N GLU A 37 18.57 15.51 -1.37
CA GLU A 37 18.98 14.49 -0.41
C GLU A 37 18.56 14.86 1.02
N LEU A 38 18.78 16.12 1.43
CA LEU A 38 18.35 16.60 2.75
C LEU A 38 16.82 16.54 2.93
N VAL A 39 16.05 16.86 1.88
CA VAL A 39 14.58 16.79 1.91
C VAL A 39 14.12 15.34 2.00
N ILE A 40 14.76 14.42 1.28
CA ILE A 40 14.47 12.98 1.35
C ILE A 40 14.73 12.45 2.76
N GLU A 41 15.86 12.78 3.36
CA GLU A 41 16.20 12.36 4.72
C GLU A 41 15.21 12.90 5.76
N LYS A 42 14.83 14.18 5.65
CA LYS A 42 13.77 14.75 6.52
C LYS A 42 12.43 14.03 6.36
N ARG A 43 12.05 13.64 5.14
CA ARG A 43 10.82 12.88 4.89
C ARG A 43 10.88 11.48 5.48
N LYS A 44 11.99 10.76 5.32
CA LYS A 44 12.20 9.45 5.95
C LYS A 44 12.09 9.54 7.47
N ALA A 45 12.73 10.54 8.09
CA ALA A 45 12.64 10.76 9.53
C ALA A 45 11.21 11.04 10.02
N ALA A 46 10.42 11.82 9.27
CA ALA A 46 9.02 12.07 9.59
C ALA A 46 8.14 10.83 9.44
N LEU A 47 8.40 10.02 8.40
CA LEU A 47 7.71 8.75 8.17
C LEU A 47 8.02 7.75 9.29
N LYS A 48 9.29 7.64 9.69
CA LYS A 48 9.72 6.81 10.83
C LYS A 48 9.00 7.18 12.13
N ARG A 49 8.92 8.47 12.48
CA ARG A 49 8.16 8.92 13.66
C ARG A 49 6.67 8.58 13.59
N THR A 50 6.10 8.64 12.39
CA THR A 50 4.69 8.28 12.19
C THR A 50 4.48 6.78 12.39
N LEU A 51 5.40 5.96 11.89
CA LEU A 51 5.41 4.51 12.13
C LEU A 51 5.53 4.21 13.64
N GLU A 52 6.45 4.85 14.35
CA GLU A 52 6.57 4.69 15.81
C GLU A 52 5.26 4.97 16.57
N ILE A 53 4.42 5.90 16.09
CA ILE A 53 3.11 6.20 16.67
C ILE A 53 2.05 5.15 16.28
N LEU A 54 2.02 4.75 15.01
CA LEU A 54 0.99 3.84 14.47
C LEU A 54 1.21 2.38 14.85
N THR A 55 2.41 2.07 15.31
CA THR A 55 2.83 0.75 15.73
C THR A 55 3.40 0.84 17.13
N PRO A 56 2.52 0.80 18.16
CA PRO A 56 2.95 0.88 19.55
C PRO A 56 3.81 -0.32 19.99
N HIS A 57 3.86 -1.39 19.18
CA HIS A 57 4.84 -2.46 19.30
C HIS A 57 6.07 -2.06 18.50
N ALA A 58 7.23 -2.04 19.17
CA ALA A 58 8.47 -1.48 18.65
C ALA A 58 8.82 -2.10 17.29
N VAL A 59 8.64 -1.32 16.23
CA VAL A 59 9.02 -1.71 14.87
C VAL A 59 10.54 -1.74 14.80
N THR A 60 11.12 -2.89 14.50
CA THR A 60 12.57 -3.02 14.29
C THR A 60 12.99 -2.14 13.10
N GLN A 61 14.26 -1.76 13.03
CA GLN A 61 14.76 -0.96 11.90
C GLN A 61 14.49 -1.64 10.56
N GLU A 62 14.61 -2.97 10.50
CA GLU A 62 14.33 -3.79 9.32
C GLU A 62 12.85 -3.68 8.89
N GLN A 63 11.91 -3.85 9.83
CA GLN A 63 10.48 -3.68 9.56
C GLN A 63 10.15 -2.25 9.11
N GLN A 64 10.82 -1.23 9.66
CA GLN A 64 10.65 0.16 9.23
C GLN A 64 11.15 0.36 7.79
N ASP A 65 12.32 -0.17 7.47
CA ASP A 65 12.92 -0.04 6.14
C ASP A 65 12.07 -0.76 5.09
N GLU A 66 11.50 -1.91 5.42
CA GLU A 66 10.56 -2.62 4.55
C GLU A 66 9.27 -1.82 4.31
N LEU A 67 8.65 -1.29 5.37
CA LEU A 67 7.47 -0.42 5.23
C LEU A 67 7.76 0.81 4.37
N ILE A 68 8.92 1.44 4.56
CA ILE A 68 9.38 2.56 3.71
C ILE A 68 9.53 2.10 2.26
N GLY A 69 10.09 0.91 2.04
CA GLY A 69 10.21 0.28 0.73
C GLY A 69 8.85 0.11 0.05
N ILE A 70 7.89 -0.51 0.73
CA ILE A 70 6.52 -0.71 0.25
C ILE A 70 5.86 0.64 -0.11
N PHE A 71 5.93 1.64 0.77
CA PHE A 71 5.32 2.95 0.54
C PHE A 71 5.97 3.73 -0.60
N SER A 72 7.26 3.49 -0.85
CA SER A 72 8.01 4.15 -1.93
C SER A 72 7.74 3.48 -3.28
N ALA A 73 7.78 2.15 -3.32
CA ALA A 73 7.61 1.36 -4.54
C ALA A 73 6.15 1.26 -5.00
N LYS A 74 5.20 1.28 -4.05
CA LYS A 74 3.76 1.10 -4.29
C LYS A 74 3.45 -0.12 -5.16
N PRO A 75 3.93 -1.32 -4.75
CA PRO A 75 3.79 -2.50 -5.56
C PRO A 75 2.30 -2.88 -5.73
N PRO A 76 1.93 -3.50 -6.86
CA PRO A 76 0.56 -4.00 -7.05
C PRO A 76 0.22 -5.14 -6.07
N THR A 77 1.22 -5.93 -5.69
CA THR A 77 1.08 -6.98 -4.66
C THR A 77 1.94 -6.61 -3.46
N VAL A 78 1.31 -6.53 -2.29
CA VAL A 78 1.99 -6.34 -1.00
C VAL A 78 1.98 -7.66 -0.26
N LEU A 79 3.16 -8.26 -0.15
CA LEU A 79 3.42 -9.42 0.70
C LEU A 79 3.92 -8.89 2.04
N LEU A 80 3.18 -9.16 3.10
CA LEU A 80 3.59 -8.85 4.47
C LEU A 80 4.11 -10.13 5.09
N GLU A 81 5.44 -10.21 5.18
CA GLU A 81 6.08 -11.28 5.93
C GLU A 81 5.58 -11.29 7.38
N ALA A 82 5.78 -12.41 8.08
CA ALA A 82 5.12 -12.68 9.36
C ALA A 82 5.33 -11.59 10.42
N GLN A 83 6.41 -10.82 10.31
CA GLN A 83 6.84 -9.83 11.28
C GLN A 83 6.55 -8.37 10.86
N ILE A 84 5.87 -8.12 9.74
CA ILE A 84 5.63 -6.75 9.28
C ILE A 84 4.33 -6.21 9.84
N PRO A 85 4.35 -5.02 10.48
CA PRO A 85 3.13 -4.48 11.05
C PRO A 85 2.03 -4.21 10.03
N PHE A 86 0.83 -4.69 10.31
CA PHE A 86 -0.31 -4.62 9.41
C PHE A 86 -0.98 -3.23 9.38
N THR A 87 -1.14 -2.59 10.53
CA THR A 87 -1.86 -1.30 10.68
C THR A 87 -1.35 -0.18 9.77
N PRO A 88 -0.02 0.04 9.61
CA PRO A 88 0.48 1.06 8.69
C PRO A 88 0.06 0.84 7.23
N ILE A 89 -0.05 -0.41 6.78
CA ILE A 89 -0.47 -0.77 5.42
C ILE A 89 -1.95 -0.44 5.21
N VAL A 90 -2.78 -0.80 6.18
CA VAL A 90 -4.22 -0.48 6.18
C VAL A 90 -4.45 1.03 6.09
N LEU A 91 -3.72 1.82 6.89
CA LEU A 91 -3.82 3.28 6.87
C LEU A 91 -3.26 3.89 5.57
N ALA A 92 -2.18 3.34 5.03
CA ALA A 92 -1.61 3.77 3.76
C ALA A 92 -2.58 3.52 2.59
N LEU A 93 -3.33 2.42 2.62
CA LEU A 93 -4.42 2.17 1.67
C LEU A 93 -5.53 3.21 1.82
N GLY A 94 -6.00 3.45 3.05
CA GLY A 94 -7.06 4.42 3.32
C GLY A 94 -6.73 5.85 2.87
N THR A 95 -5.46 6.26 3.01
CA THR A 95 -4.97 7.60 2.64
C THR A 95 -4.54 7.72 1.18
N GLY A 96 -4.71 6.68 0.36
CA GLY A 96 -4.34 6.71 -1.05
C GLY A 96 -2.84 6.71 -1.32
N ARG A 97 -2.03 6.22 -0.38
CA ARG A 97 -0.60 5.98 -0.60
C ARG A 97 -0.35 4.70 -1.38
N LEU A 98 -1.25 3.72 -1.25
CA LEU A 98 -1.21 2.41 -1.91
C LEU A 98 -2.34 2.23 -2.94
N VAL A 99 -2.63 3.26 -3.75
CA VAL A 99 -3.73 3.22 -4.75
C VAL A 99 -3.52 2.13 -5.82
N SER A 100 -2.27 1.77 -6.12
CA SER A 100 -1.94 0.71 -7.08
C SER A 100 -2.07 -0.70 -6.51
N MET A 101 -2.28 -0.85 -5.20
CA MET A 101 -2.31 -2.16 -4.55
C MET A 101 -3.58 -2.91 -4.96
N GLN A 102 -3.38 -4.09 -5.54
CA GLN A 102 -4.38 -5.05 -5.97
C GLN A 102 -4.47 -6.24 -5.01
N GLU A 103 -3.36 -6.64 -4.42
CA GLU A 103 -3.33 -7.79 -3.52
C GLU A 103 -2.62 -7.45 -2.22
N LEU A 104 -3.24 -7.84 -1.11
CA LEU A 104 -2.67 -7.77 0.22
C LEU A 104 -2.58 -9.19 0.80
N ASN A 105 -1.37 -9.70 0.94
CA ASN A 105 -1.11 -11.00 1.54
C ASN A 105 -0.42 -10.83 2.89
N ALA A 106 -1.11 -11.22 3.96
CA ALA A 106 -0.61 -11.17 5.34
C ALA A 106 -0.69 -12.54 6.01
N CYS A 107 -0.48 -13.61 5.24
CA CYS A 107 -0.50 -14.97 5.79
C CYS A 107 0.51 -15.15 6.93
N ASN A 108 0.07 -15.81 8.01
CA ASN A 108 0.86 -16.10 9.22
C ASN A 108 1.46 -14.86 9.90
N ASN A 109 0.92 -13.68 9.64
CA ASN A 109 1.42 -12.44 10.22
C ASN A 109 0.84 -12.22 11.62
N GLU A 110 1.72 -12.10 12.60
CA GLU A 110 1.37 -12.01 14.03
C GLU A 110 0.82 -10.62 14.41
N PHE A 111 1.11 -9.61 13.59
CA PHE A 111 0.66 -8.23 13.79
C PHE A 111 -0.72 -7.97 13.20
N VAL A 112 -1.33 -8.97 12.55
CA VAL A 112 -2.72 -8.89 12.08
C VAL A 112 -3.63 -9.06 13.29
N THR A 113 -4.31 -7.98 13.66
CA THR A 113 -5.31 -7.99 14.73
C THR A 113 -6.70 -7.73 14.16
N ASP A 114 -7.74 -8.20 14.86
CA ASP A 114 -9.12 -7.91 14.48
C ASP A 114 -9.37 -6.41 14.27
N ASP A 115 -8.89 -5.55 15.17
CA ASP A 115 -9.19 -4.11 15.08
C ASP A 115 -8.60 -3.50 13.80
N ALA A 116 -7.40 -3.96 13.41
CA ALA A 116 -6.78 -3.53 12.16
C ALA A 116 -7.51 -4.09 10.93
N VAL A 117 -8.02 -5.32 11.00
CA VAL A 117 -8.82 -5.94 9.93
C VAL A 117 -10.22 -5.31 9.82
N VAL A 118 -10.84 -4.94 10.93
CA VAL A 118 -12.09 -4.16 10.97
C VAL A 118 -11.88 -2.80 10.33
N ALA A 119 -10.78 -2.12 10.66
CA ALA A 119 -10.40 -0.87 10.00
C ALA A 119 -10.20 -1.05 8.48
N LEU A 120 -9.57 -2.16 8.06
CA LEU A 120 -9.43 -2.51 6.64
C LEU A 120 -10.81 -2.67 5.98
N GLY A 121 -11.75 -3.38 6.60
CA GLY A 121 -13.12 -3.53 6.10
C GLY A 121 -13.81 -2.18 5.87
N HIS A 122 -13.71 -1.26 6.84
CA HIS A 122 -14.22 0.10 6.69
C HIS A 122 -13.56 0.85 5.53
N ILE A 123 -12.24 0.72 5.36
CA ILE A 123 -11.49 1.35 4.27
C ILE A 123 -11.91 0.80 2.90
N ILE A 124 -12.07 -0.52 2.77
CA ILE A 124 -12.54 -1.17 1.54
C ILE A 124 -13.92 -0.61 1.13
N GLY A 125 -14.84 -0.53 2.09
CA GLY A 125 -16.21 -0.07 1.83
C GLY A 125 -16.30 1.41 1.47
N ALA A 126 -15.58 2.26 2.21
CA ALA A 126 -15.76 3.71 2.15
C ALA A 126 -14.72 4.44 1.28
N SER A 127 -13.47 3.97 1.26
CA SER A 127 -12.39 4.73 0.61
C SER A 127 -12.51 4.65 -0.91
N PRO A 128 -12.43 5.78 -1.64
CA PRO A 128 -12.27 5.77 -3.09
C PRO A 128 -10.89 5.24 -3.49
N HIS A 129 -9.91 5.19 -2.59
CA HIS A 129 -8.54 4.78 -2.90
C HIS A 129 -8.30 3.27 -2.86
N ALA A 130 -9.20 2.52 -2.21
CA ALA A 130 -9.12 1.06 -2.11
C ALA A 130 -9.81 0.33 -3.27
N HIS A 131 -10.24 1.05 -4.32
CA HIS A 131 -11.02 0.47 -5.43
C HIS A 131 -10.23 -0.49 -6.32
N ASN A 132 -8.89 -0.49 -6.24
CA ASN A 132 -8.05 -1.42 -6.97
C ASN A 132 -7.73 -2.68 -6.18
N LEU A 133 -8.04 -2.73 -4.89
CA LEU A 133 -7.78 -3.92 -4.07
C LEU A 133 -8.74 -5.04 -4.51
N GLU A 134 -8.21 -6.11 -5.06
CA GLU A 134 -8.94 -7.26 -5.59
C GLU A 134 -8.80 -8.48 -4.68
N ALA A 135 -7.72 -8.61 -3.91
CA ALA A 135 -7.51 -9.76 -3.05
C ALA A 135 -6.96 -9.40 -1.66
N VAL A 136 -7.49 -10.07 -0.64
CA VAL A 136 -7.00 -10.01 0.75
C VAL A 136 -6.80 -11.44 1.26
N ILE A 137 -5.58 -11.76 1.68
CA ILE A 137 -5.18 -13.09 2.15
C ILE A 137 -4.71 -12.98 3.60
N LEU A 138 -5.44 -13.60 4.52
CA LEU A 138 -5.24 -13.53 5.97
C LEU A 138 -5.03 -14.92 6.60
N GLY A 139 -4.63 -15.92 5.82
CA GLY A 139 -4.53 -17.29 6.30
C GLY A 139 -3.52 -17.45 7.46
N GLY A 140 -3.84 -18.26 8.47
CA GLY A 140 -2.95 -18.51 9.61
C GLY A 140 -2.78 -17.31 10.57
N THR A 141 -3.64 -16.29 10.48
CA THR A 141 -3.63 -15.13 11.39
C THR A 141 -4.57 -15.34 12.58
N SER A 142 -4.44 -14.49 13.60
CA SER A 142 -5.29 -14.51 14.81
C SER A 142 -6.67 -13.84 14.63
N VAL A 143 -7.08 -13.61 13.39
CA VAL A 143 -8.34 -12.94 13.06
C VAL A 143 -9.53 -13.83 13.41
N THR A 144 -10.53 -13.22 14.05
CA THR A 144 -11.78 -13.86 14.45
C THR A 144 -12.88 -13.59 13.41
N CYS A 145 -14.06 -14.19 13.60
CA CYS A 145 -15.26 -13.88 12.83
C CYS A 145 -15.51 -12.36 12.72
N ARG A 146 -15.26 -11.59 13.78
CA ARG A 146 -15.50 -10.14 13.81
C ARG A 146 -14.69 -9.40 12.74
N GLY A 147 -13.41 -9.72 12.60
CA GLY A 147 -12.56 -9.13 11.57
C GLY A 147 -13.02 -9.53 10.17
N LEU A 148 -13.33 -10.80 9.95
CA LEU A 148 -13.77 -11.32 8.65
C LEU A 148 -15.12 -10.73 8.22
N GLU A 149 -16.09 -10.64 9.12
CA GLU A 149 -17.39 -10.01 8.89
C GLU A 149 -17.20 -8.56 8.41
N ALA A 150 -16.34 -7.78 9.06
CA ALA A 150 -16.08 -6.40 8.68
C ALA A 150 -15.48 -6.27 7.27
N VAL A 151 -14.58 -7.17 6.86
CA VAL A 151 -14.02 -7.18 5.50
C VAL A 151 -15.09 -7.53 4.47
N ILE A 152 -15.92 -8.55 4.75
CA ILE A 152 -17.02 -8.96 3.87
C ILE A 152 -18.03 -7.83 3.71
N GLU A 153 -18.47 -7.21 4.81
CA GLU A 153 -19.34 -6.05 4.77
C GLU A 153 -18.72 -4.88 4.00
N GLY A 154 -17.42 -4.65 4.15
CA GLY A 154 -16.67 -3.66 3.39
C GLY A 154 -16.75 -3.93 1.88
N ALA A 155 -16.51 -5.18 1.46
CA ALA A 155 -16.60 -5.59 0.06
C ALA A 155 -18.02 -5.41 -0.50
N VAL A 156 -19.05 -5.78 0.27
CA VAL A 156 -20.46 -5.57 -0.10
C VAL A 156 -20.77 -4.09 -0.27
N ARG A 157 -20.42 -3.24 0.71
CA ARG A 157 -20.63 -1.78 0.64
C ARG A 157 -19.92 -1.17 -0.57
N ARG A 158 -18.71 -1.62 -0.87
CA ARG A 158 -17.97 -1.20 -2.07
C ARG A 158 -18.71 -1.61 -3.34
N ARG A 159 -19.22 -2.85 -3.42
CA ARG A 159 -19.98 -3.35 -4.56
C ARG A 159 -21.28 -2.59 -4.78
N GLU A 160 -21.98 -2.24 -3.71
CA GLU A 160 -23.19 -1.43 -3.76
C GLU A 160 -22.89 -0.01 -4.24
N ARG A 161 -21.79 0.58 -3.78
CA ARG A 161 -21.35 1.93 -4.18
C ARG A 161 -20.89 2.00 -5.64
N LEU A 162 -20.09 1.04 -6.08
CA LEU A 162 -19.45 1.07 -7.41
C LEU A 162 -20.31 0.42 -8.50
N GLY A 163 -21.34 -0.36 -8.13
CA GLY A 163 -22.16 -1.05 -9.11
C GLY A 163 -21.32 -1.98 -9.99
N ASN A 164 -21.62 -2.01 -11.29
CA ASN A 164 -20.94 -2.88 -12.26
C ASN A 164 -19.48 -2.47 -12.55
N LEU A 165 -19.03 -1.33 -12.02
CA LEU A 165 -17.64 -0.89 -12.09
C LEU A 165 -16.79 -1.46 -10.95
N CYS A 166 -17.40 -2.18 -10.00
CA CYS A 166 -16.66 -2.84 -8.93
C CYS A 166 -15.86 -4.02 -9.51
N PRO A 167 -14.53 -4.04 -9.37
CA PRO A 167 -13.76 -5.21 -9.77
C PRO A 167 -14.09 -6.40 -8.86
N PRO A 168 -13.69 -7.61 -9.27
CA PRO A 168 -13.78 -8.79 -8.43
C PRO A 168 -13.06 -8.57 -7.09
N PHE A 169 -13.61 -9.15 -6.03
CA PHE A 169 -12.98 -9.13 -4.71
C PHE A 169 -12.89 -10.55 -4.17
N VAL A 170 -11.72 -10.93 -3.69
CA VAL A 170 -11.44 -12.25 -3.12
C VAL A 170 -10.89 -12.11 -1.71
N LEU A 171 -11.50 -12.84 -0.77
CA LEU A 171 -11.03 -12.97 0.60
C LEU A 171 -10.61 -14.41 0.85
N HIS A 172 -9.34 -14.65 1.15
CA HIS A 172 -8.81 -15.95 1.57
C HIS A 172 -8.42 -15.90 3.05
N ALA A 173 -9.10 -16.66 3.91
CA ALA A 173 -8.91 -16.63 5.37
C ALA A 173 -8.90 -18.04 5.98
N PHE A 174 -8.05 -18.92 5.45
CA PHE A 174 -7.87 -20.29 5.93
C PHE A 174 -7.09 -20.38 7.24
N ASN A 175 -7.41 -21.36 8.09
CA ASN A 175 -6.69 -21.61 9.35
C ASN A 175 -6.55 -20.39 10.28
N THR A 176 -7.53 -19.48 10.26
CA THR A 176 -7.58 -18.34 11.18
C THR A 176 -8.08 -18.74 12.56
N GLU A 177 -7.87 -17.91 13.59
CA GLU A 177 -8.39 -18.19 14.93
C GLU A 177 -9.92 -18.15 15.04
N MET A 178 -10.64 -17.87 13.95
CA MET A 178 -12.10 -18.02 13.81
C MET A 178 -12.65 -19.36 14.36
N PHE A 179 -11.89 -20.46 14.31
CA PHE A 179 -12.33 -21.75 14.87
C PHE A 179 -12.45 -21.75 16.40
N ARG A 180 -11.85 -20.76 17.07
CA ARG A 180 -11.95 -20.55 18.52
C ARG A 180 -13.20 -19.75 18.90
N ASP A 181 -13.87 -19.13 17.93
CA ASP A 181 -15.08 -18.35 18.19
C ASP A 181 -16.27 -19.24 18.59
N PRO A 182 -17.26 -18.68 19.33
CA PRO A 182 -18.49 -19.40 19.65
C PRO A 182 -19.17 -19.96 18.38
N PRO A 183 -19.75 -21.17 18.43
CA PRO A 183 -20.41 -21.78 17.27
C PRO A 183 -21.49 -20.90 16.62
N ALA A 184 -22.17 -20.07 17.42
CA ALA A 184 -23.15 -19.11 16.93
C ALA A 184 -22.53 -18.05 16.00
N CYS A 185 -21.32 -17.61 16.30
CA CYS A 185 -20.60 -16.62 15.51
C CYS A 185 -20.12 -17.23 14.18
N GLN A 186 -19.56 -18.45 14.24
CA GLN A 186 -19.19 -19.19 13.02
C GLN A 186 -20.41 -19.47 12.12
N ALA A 187 -21.57 -19.79 12.71
CA ALA A 187 -22.81 -19.99 11.96
C ALA A 187 -23.32 -18.70 11.31
N ALA A 188 -23.23 -17.57 12.01
CA ALA A 188 -23.58 -16.26 11.48
C ALA A 188 -22.70 -15.87 10.29
N LEU A 189 -21.38 -16.04 10.42
CA LEU A 189 -20.43 -15.77 9.34
C LEU A 189 -20.66 -16.68 8.12
N LYS A 190 -20.88 -17.99 8.32
CA LYS A 190 -21.23 -18.91 7.22
C LYS A 190 -22.51 -18.50 6.51
N LYS A 191 -23.52 -18.06 7.26
CA LYS A 191 -24.76 -17.54 6.69
C LYS A 191 -24.49 -16.27 5.87
N LEU A 192 -23.73 -15.32 6.41
CA LEU A 192 -23.33 -14.10 5.71
C LEU A 192 -22.62 -14.43 4.39
N ILE A 193 -21.67 -15.37 4.39
CA ILE A 193 -20.95 -15.80 3.19
C ILE A 193 -21.89 -16.40 2.15
N ALA A 194 -22.84 -17.25 2.57
CA ALA A 194 -23.83 -17.83 1.67
C ALA A 194 -24.71 -16.74 1.04
N ASP A 195 -25.21 -15.80 1.86
CA ASP A 195 -26.05 -14.70 1.40
C ASP A 195 -25.30 -13.78 0.41
N VAL A 196 -24.03 -13.46 0.70
CA VAL A 196 -23.18 -12.64 -0.16
C VAL A 196 -22.85 -13.35 -1.46
N SER A 197 -22.48 -14.63 -1.42
CA SER A 197 -22.14 -15.42 -2.61
C SER A 197 -23.35 -15.62 -3.53
N ALA A 198 -24.56 -15.74 -2.95
CA ALA A 198 -25.80 -15.83 -3.72
C ALA A 198 -26.17 -14.49 -4.38
N LYS A 199 -25.85 -13.36 -3.74
CA LYS A 199 -26.21 -12.02 -4.22
C LYS A 199 -25.17 -11.38 -5.15
N TYR A 200 -23.88 -11.67 -4.96
CA TYR A 200 -22.77 -11.01 -5.64
C TYR A 200 -21.79 -12.02 -6.21
N SER A 201 -21.90 -12.30 -7.52
CA SER A 201 -21.01 -13.22 -8.24
C SER A 201 -19.55 -12.75 -8.36
N ASN A 202 -19.28 -11.46 -8.09
CA ASN A 202 -17.94 -10.88 -8.14
C ASN A 202 -17.25 -10.83 -6.77
N ILE A 203 -17.85 -11.37 -5.71
CA ILE A 203 -17.24 -11.48 -4.39
C ILE A 203 -17.03 -12.97 -4.09
N THR A 204 -15.79 -13.38 -3.89
CA THR A 204 -15.41 -14.76 -3.55
C THR A 204 -14.81 -14.78 -2.15
N ILE A 205 -15.26 -15.72 -1.31
CA ILE A 205 -14.82 -15.84 0.07
C ILE A 205 -14.44 -17.31 0.32
N GLU A 206 -13.19 -17.53 0.72
CA GLU A 206 -12.63 -18.83 1.02
C GLU A 206 -12.14 -18.83 2.48
N LEU A 207 -12.72 -19.70 3.31
CA LEU A 207 -12.40 -19.88 4.73
C LEU A 207 -11.74 -21.23 4.99
#